data_AF-A0A6A5WRP6-F1
#
_entry.id   AF-A0A6A5WRP6-F1
#
_cell.length_a   1.000
_cell.length_b   1.000
_cell.length_c   1.000
_cell.angle_alpha   90.00
_cell.angle_beta   90.00
_cell.angle_gamma   90.00
#
_symmetry.space_group_name_H-M   'P 1'
#
loop_
_entity.id
_entity.type
_entity.pdbx_description
1 polymer ?
#
loop_
_entity_poly.entity_id
_entity_poly.type
_entity_poly.pdbx_seq_one_letter_code
_entity_poly.pdbx_strand_id
1 'polypeptide(L)'
;MTPPIPKAKAKKGKQSRPAKSPKGQEQEQASTLPRELQQLLLDIFKNSFAEILESDIQPLLQEVKGHLYNRDFSAAFGRNDYLTAYSARWSPSRALGYLQVLEDLKDHLLPLLQSTDEKNGTVCLGGGAGAEPVAFAGFLSLLKAAKTSEQEEKRLDLAVIDIADWSEVLQKLLHSITTAPPLSKYASAAVKAAAVPLVPVETLGLEFHQHDILNTEFALLRPLLEEAKLITILFTLNELYSASLSLTQRFLLNLTACLKEGAMLLVVDSPGSYSTVSLNGAEKKYPMHWLLDHTLLKQGPKGEPAEWSKVVEEESTWFRLREGLRYPIELEHMRFQLHLYRKGESH
;
A
#
# COMPACT_ATOMS: atom_id res chain seq x y z
N MET A 1 68.41 48.74 25.75
CA MET A 1 67.30 48.03 26.42
C MET A 1 66.24 47.75 25.39
N THR A 2 66.25 46.55 24.84
CA THR A 2 65.46 46.12 23.68
C THR A 2 64.17 45.42 24.14
N PRO A 3 63.00 45.77 23.59
CA PRO A 3 61.70 45.28 24.06
C PRO A 3 61.38 43.85 23.57
N PRO A 4 60.50 43.11 24.28
CA PRO A 4 60.30 41.67 24.09
C PRO A 4 59.28 41.31 23.01
N ILE A 5 59.52 40.15 22.38
CA ILE A 5 58.72 39.52 21.31
C ILE A 5 57.43 38.88 21.88
N PRO A 6 56.25 38.99 21.21
CA PRO A 6 55.00 38.42 21.71
C PRO A 6 54.89 36.90 21.53
N LYS A 7 54.32 36.23 22.54
CA LYS A 7 54.06 34.77 22.61
C LYS A 7 52.90 34.34 21.70
N ALA A 8 53.10 33.24 20.97
CA ALA A 8 52.10 32.58 20.14
C ALA A 8 50.99 31.88 20.97
N LYS A 9 49.74 32.01 20.54
CA LYS A 9 48.54 31.41 21.16
C LYS A 9 48.43 29.91 20.81
N ALA A 10 48.12 29.10 21.83
CA ALA A 10 47.87 27.67 21.74
C ALA A 10 46.59 27.32 20.95
N LYS A 11 46.67 26.30 20.08
CA LYS A 11 45.53 25.70 19.36
C LYS A 11 44.76 24.75 20.29
N LYS A 12 43.47 25.02 20.50
CA LYS A 12 42.52 24.12 21.18
C LYS A 12 42.20 22.91 20.29
N GLY A 13 42.08 21.73 20.93
CA GLY A 13 41.90 20.42 20.32
C GLY A 13 40.60 20.25 19.54
N LYS A 14 40.68 19.49 18.44
CA LYS A 14 39.54 19.04 17.63
C LYS A 14 38.81 17.93 18.39
N GLN A 15 37.57 18.20 18.78
CA GLN A 15 36.60 17.17 19.17
C GLN A 15 36.22 16.34 17.95
N SER A 16 36.21 15.02 18.13
CA SER A 16 35.79 14.02 17.15
C SER A 16 34.32 14.18 16.79
N ARG A 17 34.02 14.35 15.50
CA ARG A 17 32.67 14.25 14.95
C ARG A 17 32.15 12.81 15.14
N PRO A 18 30.88 12.60 15.52
CA PRO A 18 30.29 11.27 15.54
C PRO A 18 30.22 10.71 14.12
N ALA A 19 30.50 9.41 14.01
CA ALA A 19 30.54 8.67 12.75
C ALA A 19 29.23 8.77 11.99
N LYS A 20 29.33 9.00 10.67
CA LYS A 20 28.19 8.88 9.75
C LYS A 20 27.73 7.42 9.75
N SER A 21 26.45 7.19 9.99
CA SER A 21 25.78 5.91 9.76
C SER A 21 26.00 5.46 8.30
N PRO A 22 26.10 4.15 8.02
CA PRO A 22 26.26 3.66 6.65
C PRO A 22 25.04 4.06 5.81
N LYS A 23 25.28 4.54 4.59
CA LYS A 23 24.21 4.70 3.60
C LYS A 23 23.65 3.31 3.29
N GLY A 24 22.37 3.08 3.57
CA GLY A 24 21.66 1.89 3.10
C GLY A 24 21.82 1.77 1.59
N GLN A 25 22.18 0.59 1.11
CA GLN A 25 22.29 0.29 -0.31
C GLN A 25 20.89 0.33 -0.91
N GLU A 26 20.63 1.25 -1.85
CA GLU A 26 19.39 1.27 -2.61
C GLU A 26 19.32 -0.02 -3.45
N GLN A 27 18.30 -0.85 -3.22
CA GLN A 27 18.08 -2.06 -4.01
C GLN A 27 17.20 -1.72 -5.21
N GLU A 28 17.73 -1.92 -6.42
CA GLU A 28 16.96 -1.89 -7.66
C GLU A 28 16.53 -3.31 -7.99
N GLN A 29 15.22 -3.56 -8.04
CA GLN A 29 14.66 -4.86 -8.37
C GLN A 29 13.91 -4.75 -9.70
N ALA A 30 14.42 -5.45 -10.71
CA ALA A 30 13.71 -5.57 -11.98
C ALA A 30 12.44 -6.40 -11.76
N SER A 31 11.30 -5.95 -12.28
CA SER A 31 10.03 -6.67 -12.09
C SER A 31 10.10 -8.08 -12.66
N THR A 32 9.76 -9.07 -11.84
CA THR A 32 9.68 -10.49 -12.21
C THR A 32 8.33 -10.87 -12.83
N LEU A 33 7.35 -9.96 -12.76
CA LEU A 33 5.98 -10.20 -13.21
C LEU A 33 5.88 -10.39 -14.74
N PRO A 34 5.03 -11.31 -15.23
CA PRO A 34 4.71 -11.45 -16.65
C PRO A 34 4.23 -10.12 -17.24
N ARG A 35 4.79 -9.71 -18.39
CA ARG A 35 4.45 -8.42 -19.03
C ARG A 35 2.98 -8.38 -19.42
N GLU A 36 2.45 -9.51 -19.89
CA GLU A 36 1.08 -9.67 -20.34
C GLU A 36 0.11 -9.42 -19.18
N LEU A 37 0.40 -9.93 -17.98
CA LEU A 37 -0.40 -9.66 -16.79
C LEU A 37 -0.33 -8.18 -16.37
N GLN A 38 0.87 -7.60 -16.39
CA GLN A 38 1.03 -6.16 -16.11
C GLN A 38 0.18 -5.31 -17.07
N GLN A 39 0.19 -5.63 -18.37
CA GLN A 39 -0.64 -4.93 -19.35
C GLN A 39 -2.14 -5.15 -19.09
N LEU A 40 -2.57 -6.35 -18.73
CA LEU A 40 -3.97 -6.63 -18.38
C LEU A 40 -4.44 -5.78 -17.19
N LEU A 41 -3.59 -5.59 -16.17
CA LEU A 41 -3.96 -4.75 -15.02
C LEU A 41 -4.10 -3.28 -15.44
N LEU A 42 -3.21 -2.78 -16.29
CA LEU A 42 -3.33 -1.43 -16.86
C LEU A 42 -4.59 -1.29 -17.73
N ASP A 43 -4.93 -2.32 -18.50
CA ASP A 43 -6.12 -2.32 -19.34
C ASP A 43 -7.42 -2.31 -18.51
N ILE A 44 -7.43 -2.92 -17.31
CA ILE A 44 -8.55 -2.81 -16.36
C ILE A 44 -8.83 -1.34 -16.00
N PHE A 45 -7.80 -0.59 -15.58
CA PHE A 45 -7.93 0.83 -15.28
C PHE A 45 -8.35 1.63 -16.52
N LYS A 46 -7.71 1.35 -17.66
CA LYS A 46 -8.01 2.02 -18.93
C LYS A 46 -9.48 1.86 -19.32
N ASN A 47 -10.01 0.64 -19.21
CA ASN A 47 -11.39 0.33 -19.59
C ASN A 47 -12.40 0.87 -18.58
N SER A 48 -12.10 0.78 -17.27
CA SER A 48 -12.94 1.34 -16.22
C SER A 48 -13.10 2.86 -16.31
N PHE A 49 -12.06 3.54 -16.80
CA PHE A 49 -11.97 4.99 -16.84
C PHE A 49 -11.81 5.53 -18.27
N ALA A 50 -12.33 4.82 -19.26
CA ALA A 50 -12.18 5.18 -20.68
C ALA A 50 -12.69 6.60 -20.97
N GLU A 51 -13.87 6.96 -20.43
CA GLU A 51 -14.48 8.28 -20.64
C GLU A 51 -13.55 9.43 -20.22
N ILE A 52 -12.95 9.35 -19.04
CA ILE A 52 -12.09 10.41 -18.54
C ILE A 52 -10.71 10.40 -19.23
N LEU A 53 -10.20 9.23 -19.59
CA LEU A 53 -8.91 9.07 -20.27
C LEU A 53 -8.94 9.46 -21.75
N GLU A 54 -10.12 9.38 -22.38
CA GLU A 54 -10.34 9.85 -23.76
C GLU A 54 -10.64 11.36 -23.81
N SER A 55 -10.97 11.98 -22.67
CA SER A 55 -11.18 13.42 -22.51
C SER A 55 -9.87 14.18 -22.21
N ASP A 56 -9.92 15.52 -22.24
CA ASP A 56 -8.81 16.34 -21.71
C ASP A 56 -8.79 16.32 -20.18
N ILE A 57 -8.14 15.30 -19.62
CA ILE A 57 -8.03 15.09 -18.17
C ILE A 57 -7.05 16.06 -17.48
N GLN A 58 -6.21 16.80 -18.24
CA GLN A 58 -5.09 17.56 -17.66
C GLN A 58 -5.52 18.66 -16.69
N PRO A 59 -6.55 19.50 -16.97
CA PRO A 59 -6.99 20.52 -16.03
C PRO A 59 -7.42 19.93 -14.69
N LEU A 60 -8.19 18.83 -14.75
CA LEU A 60 -8.68 18.13 -13.58
C LEU A 60 -7.54 17.55 -12.74
N LEU A 61 -6.53 16.95 -13.39
CA LEU A 61 -5.33 16.47 -12.68
C LEU A 61 -4.54 17.58 -12.01
N GLN A 62 -4.49 18.79 -12.60
CA GLN A 62 -3.81 19.92 -11.96
C GLN A 62 -4.55 20.41 -10.71
N GLU A 63 -5.89 20.43 -10.74
CA GLU A 63 -6.70 20.76 -9.56
C GLU A 63 -6.45 19.75 -8.44
N VAL A 64 -6.55 18.44 -8.74
CA VAL A 64 -6.29 17.38 -7.77
C VAL A 64 -4.86 17.48 -7.22
N LYS A 65 -3.85 17.66 -8.08
CA LYS A 65 -2.46 17.88 -7.66
C LYS A 65 -2.30 19.08 -6.73
N GLY A 66 -3.01 20.18 -7.01
CA GLY A 66 -3.01 21.38 -6.18
C GLY A 66 -3.53 21.09 -4.77
N HIS A 67 -4.65 20.39 -4.65
CA HIS A 67 -5.20 19.98 -3.35
C HIS A 67 -4.24 19.04 -2.60
N LEU A 68 -3.69 18.02 -3.26
CA LEU A 68 -2.71 17.09 -2.67
C LEU A 68 -1.45 17.80 -2.19
N TYR A 69 -0.92 18.75 -2.99
CA TYR A 69 0.25 19.55 -2.60
C TYR A 69 0.00 20.37 -1.34
N ASN A 70 -1.20 20.95 -1.23
CA ASN A 70 -1.65 21.72 -0.07
C ASN A 70 -2.08 20.85 1.11
N ARG A 71 -2.05 19.51 0.97
CA ARG A 71 -2.56 18.54 1.96
C ARG A 71 -4.04 18.73 2.29
N ASP A 72 -4.81 19.26 1.34
CA ASP A 72 -6.26 19.41 1.43
C ASP A 72 -6.93 18.15 0.87
N PHE A 73 -6.81 17.06 1.62
CA PHE A 73 -7.33 15.75 1.20
C PHE A 73 -8.86 15.73 1.09
N SER A 74 -9.55 16.49 1.94
CA SER A 74 -11.01 16.63 1.87
C SER A 74 -11.46 17.25 0.54
N ALA A 75 -10.76 18.27 0.04
CA ALA A 75 -11.04 18.80 -1.29
C ALA A 75 -10.58 17.85 -2.41
N ALA A 76 -9.38 17.24 -2.29
CA ALA A 76 -8.83 16.32 -3.28
C ALA A 76 -9.73 15.10 -3.52
N PHE A 77 -10.45 14.64 -2.50
CA PHE A 77 -11.26 13.42 -2.51
C PHE A 77 -12.75 13.68 -2.26
N GLY A 78 -13.19 14.95 -2.34
CA GLY A 78 -14.57 15.34 -2.07
C GLY A 78 -15.52 15.31 -3.27
N ARG A 79 -15.02 14.97 -4.48
CA ARG A 79 -15.80 14.95 -5.73
C ARG A 79 -15.55 13.67 -6.52
N ASN A 80 -16.60 13.08 -7.10
CA ASN A 80 -16.50 11.82 -7.85
C ASN A 80 -15.60 11.92 -9.10
N ASP A 81 -15.57 13.07 -9.78
CA ASP A 81 -14.69 13.29 -10.91
C ASP A 81 -13.21 13.36 -10.49
N TYR A 82 -12.91 13.94 -9.32
CA TYR A 82 -11.56 13.93 -8.75
C TYR A 82 -11.12 12.53 -8.34
N LEU A 83 -12.00 11.75 -7.69
CA LEU A 83 -11.74 10.36 -7.33
C LEU A 83 -11.44 9.52 -8.59
N THR A 84 -12.27 9.66 -9.62
CA THR A 84 -12.09 8.97 -10.90
C THR A 84 -10.78 9.37 -11.57
N ALA A 85 -10.47 10.66 -11.63
CA ALA A 85 -9.21 11.15 -12.20
C ALA A 85 -7.99 10.67 -11.41
N TYR A 86 -8.10 10.66 -10.08
CA TYR A 86 -7.04 10.18 -9.20
C TYR A 86 -6.77 8.69 -9.43
N SER A 87 -7.82 7.88 -9.41
CA SER A 87 -7.72 6.44 -9.66
C SER A 87 -7.17 6.16 -11.05
N ALA A 88 -7.61 6.89 -12.08
CA ALA A 88 -7.09 6.72 -13.44
C ALA A 88 -5.60 7.08 -13.57
N ARG A 89 -5.09 8.07 -12.80
CA ARG A 89 -3.71 8.58 -12.92
C ARG A 89 -2.69 7.89 -12.02
N TRP A 90 -3.02 7.64 -10.75
CA TRP A 90 -2.02 7.19 -9.78
C TRP A 90 -2.17 5.71 -9.41
N SER A 91 -3.39 5.16 -9.40
CA SER A 91 -3.60 3.75 -9.04
C SER A 91 -2.99 2.72 -10.00
N PRO A 92 -2.88 2.91 -11.33
CA PRO A 92 -2.40 1.85 -12.23
C PRO A 92 -0.94 1.48 -11.95
N SER A 93 -0.07 2.49 -11.78
CA SER A 93 1.34 2.27 -11.44
C SER A 93 1.50 1.63 -10.06
N ARG A 94 0.68 2.06 -9.10
CA ARG A 94 0.65 1.50 -7.74
C ARG A 94 0.20 0.04 -7.74
N ALA A 95 -0.82 -0.31 -8.52
CA ALA A 95 -1.31 -1.68 -8.62
C ALA A 95 -0.21 -2.65 -9.12
N LEU A 96 0.59 -2.23 -10.11
CA LEU A 96 1.73 -3.04 -10.57
C LEU A 96 2.81 -3.21 -9.49
N GLY A 97 3.12 -2.12 -8.77
CA GLY A 97 4.08 -2.17 -7.67
C GLY A 97 3.57 -3.03 -6.50
N TYR A 98 2.29 -2.93 -6.14
CA TYR A 98 1.67 -3.75 -5.10
C TYR A 98 1.60 -5.22 -5.51
N LEU A 99 1.31 -5.52 -6.77
CA LEU A 99 1.37 -6.90 -7.28
C LEU A 99 2.78 -7.49 -7.13
N GLN A 100 3.82 -6.71 -7.43
CA GLN A 100 5.21 -7.16 -7.23
C GLN A 100 5.48 -7.46 -5.75
N VAL A 101 5.05 -6.57 -4.85
CA VAL A 101 5.16 -6.81 -3.40
C VAL A 101 4.44 -8.08 -2.96
N LEU A 102 3.21 -8.32 -3.44
CA LEU A 102 2.45 -9.53 -3.11
C LEU A 102 3.14 -10.79 -3.63
N GLU A 103 3.71 -10.75 -4.84
CA GLU A 103 4.48 -11.86 -5.42
C GLU A 103 5.77 -12.14 -4.64
N ASP A 104 6.51 -11.09 -4.25
CA ASP A 104 7.75 -11.23 -3.48
C ASP A 104 7.47 -11.77 -2.06
N LEU A 105 6.29 -11.47 -1.50
CA LEU A 105 5.84 -11.97 -0.20
C LEU A 105 5.04 -13.28 -0.27
N LYS A 106 4.89 -13.90 -1.44
CA LYS A 106 3.96 -15.03 -1.64
C LYS A 106 4.15 -16.18 -0.66
N ASP A 107 5.39 -16.50 -0.27
CA ASP A 107 5.67 -17.62 0.63
C ASP A 107 5.14 -17.36 2.06
N HIS A 108 5.01 -16.09 2.44
CA HIS A 108 4.38 -15.68 3.70
C HIS A 108 2.85 -15.57 3.59
N LEU A 109 2.34 -15.15 2.43
CA LEU A 109 0.91 -14.89 2.22
C LEU A 109 0.11 -16.15 1.87
N LEU A 110 0.71 -17.10 1.14
CA LEU A 110 0.04 -18.33 0.70
C LEU A 110 -0.55 -19.14 1.85
N PRO A 111 0.15 -19.38 2.98
CA PRO A 111 -0.44 -20.10 4.12
C PRO A 111 -1.71 -19.43 4.68
N LEU A 112 -1.78 -18.09 4.65
CA LEU A 112 -2.96 -17.35 5.10
C LEU A 112 -4.14 -17.52 4.15
N LEU A 113 -3.88 -17.41 2.85
CA LEU A 113 -4.89 -17.52 1.78
C LEU A 113 -5.39 -18.96 1.62
N GLN A 114 -4.59 -19.96 2.00
CA GLN A 114 -4.93 -21.37 1.92
C GLN A 114 -5.53 -21.93 3.22
N SER A 115 -5.64 -21.14 4.28
CA SER A 115 -6.23 -21.58 5.55
C SER A 115 -7.68 -22.09 5.35
N THR A 116 -8.08 -23.11 6.11
CA THR A 116 -9.39 -23.77 6.02
C THR A 116 -10.52 -22.98 6.67
N ASP A 117 -10.25 -21.84 7.30
CA ASP A 117 -11.33 -21.04 7.89
C ASP A 117 -12.23 -20.45 6.80
N GLU A 118 -13.54 -20.45 7.07
CA GLU A 118 -14.58 -20.06 6.13
C GLU A 118 -14.48 -18.60 5.65
N LYS A 119 -13.71 -17.75 6.35
CA LYS A 119 -13.47 -16.35 5.98
C LYS A 119 -11.97 -16.11 5.76
N ASN A 120 -11.59 -15.98 4.49
CA ASN A 120 -10.25 -15.55 4.07
C ASN A 120 -10.24 -14.03 3.87
N GLY A 121 -10.43 -13.29 4.97
CA GLY A 121 -10.55 -11.83 4.93
C GLY A 121 -9.19 -11.14 4.82
N THR A 122 -9.03 -10.30 3.81
CA THR A 122 -8.00 -9.25 3.76
C THR A 122 -8.68 -7.90 3.92
N VAL A 123 -8.14 -7.02 4.76
CA VAL A 123 -8.65 -5.65 4.93
C VAL A 123 -7.62 -4.65 4.42
N CYS A 124 -8.06 -3.80 3.51
CA CYS A 124 -7.26 -2.75 2.89
C CYS A 124 -7.60 -1.40 3.50
N LEU A 125 -6.73 -0.88 4.37
CA LEU A 125 -6.92 0.42 5.03
C LEU A 125 -6.35 1.55 4.18
N GLY A 126 -7.21 2.44 3.69
CA GLY A 126 -6.85 3.49 2.72
C GLY A 126 -6.76 3.00 1.27
N GLY A 127 -7.31 1.81 0.99
CA GLY A 127 -7.25 1.16 -0.32
C GLY A 127 -8.26 1.63 -1.35
N GLY A 128 -9.01 2.70 -1.05
CA GLY A 128 -10.22 3.09 -1.79
C GLY A 128 -9.96 3.42 -3.26
N ALA A 129 -8.81 3.98 -3.60
CA ALA A 129 -8.46 4.36 -4.97
C ALA A 129 -8.29 3.16 -5.94
N GLY A 130 -8.37 1.92 -5.45
CA GLY A 130 -8.53 0.72 -6.28
C GLY A 130 -7.24 0.03 -6.72
N ALA A 131 -6.07 0.54 -6.33
CA ALA A 131 -4.79 -0.10 -6.63
C ALA A 131 -4.65 -1.48 -5.96
N GLU A 132 -5.05 -1.60 -4.69
CA GLU A 132 -4.95 -2.85 -3.94
C GLU A 132 -5.88 -3.94 -4.47
N PRO A 133 -7.20 -3.72 -4.68
CA PRO A 133 -8.07 -4.74 -5.26
C PRO A 133 -7.59 -5.26 -6.62
N VAL A 134 -7.09 -4.39 -7.51
CA VAL A 134 -6.56 -4.79 -8.82
C VAL A 134 -5.26 -5.61 -8.65
N ALA A 135 -4.39 -5.22 -7.71
CA ALA A 135 -3.18 -5.98 -7.40
C ALA A 135 -3.50 -7.39 -6.85
N PHE A 136 -4.44 -7.50 -5.91
CA PHE A 136 -4.88 -8.79 -5.39
C PHE A 136 -5.52 -9.68 -6.46
N ALA A 137 -6.34 -9.10 -7.35
CA ALA A 137 -6.87 -9.85 -8.51
C ALA A 137 -5.75 -10.36 -9.43
N GLY A 138 -4.73 -9.54 -9.69
CA GLY A 138 -3.53 -9.96 -10.42
C GLY A 138 -2.77 -11.08 -9.71
N PHE A 139 -2.66 -11.00 -8.38
CA PHE A 139 -1.98 -12.03 -7.58
C PHE A 139 -2.73 -13.35 -7.63
N LEU A 140 -4.07 -13.34 -7.50
CA LEU A 140 -4.90 -14.53 -7.71
C LEU A 140 -4.70 -15.15 -9.10
N SER A 141 -4.59 -14.32 -10.14
CA SER A 141 -4.31 -14.78 -11.51
C SER A 141 -2.95 -15.48 -11.63
N LEU A 142 -1.90 -14.96 -10.96
CA LEU A 142 -0.60 -15.63 -10.89
C LEU A 142 -0.69 -16.97 -10.17
N LEU A 143 -1.36 -17.02 -9.03
CA LEU A 143 -1.53 -18.25 -8.26
C LEU A 143 -2.28 -19.32 -9.06
N LYS A 144 -3.30 -18.92 -9.83
CA LYS A 144 -4.02 -19.80 -10.75
C LYS A 144 -3.11 -20.35 -11.84
N ALA A 145 -2.30 -19.50 -12.47
CA ALA A 145 -1.37 -19.90 -13.51
C ALA A 145 -0.25 -20.83 -13.01
N ALA A 146 0.14 -20.72 -11.73
CA ALA A 146 1.18 -21.55 -11.12
C ALA A 146 0.68 -22.92 -10.63
N LYS A 147 -0.63 -23.08 -10.39
CA LYS A 147 -1.23 -24.35 -9.94
C LYS A 147 -1.24 -25.39 -11.07
N THR A 148 -0.76 -26.60 -10.76
CA THR A 148 -0.73 -27.76 -11.67
C THR A 148 -1.84 -28.79 -11.39
N SER A 149 -2.61 -28.62 -10.30
CA SER A 149 -3.67 -29.56 -9.87
C SER A 149 -5.00 -28.86 -9.62
N GLU A 150 -6.10 -29.63 -9.76
CA GLU A 150 -7.51 -29.27 -9.52
C GLU A 150 -7.87 -28.98 -8.04
N GLN A 151 -7.00 -28.29 -7.28
CA GLN A 151 -7.38 -27.81 -5.95
C GLN A 151 -8.42 -26.69 -6.11
N GLU A 152 -9.56 -26.83 -5.42
CA GLU A 152 -10.63 -25.83 -5.43
C GLU A 152 -10.07 -24.42 -5.18
N GLU A 153 -10.45 -23.49 -6.05
CA GLU A 153 -10.07 -22.08 -5.94
C GLU A 153 -10.80 -21.49 -4.74
N LYS A 154 -10.07 -21.24 -3.65
CA LYS A 154 -10.63 -20.50 -2.51
C LYS A 154 -10.87 -19.06 -2.91
N ARG A 155 -12.06 -18.58 -2.56
CA ARG A 155 -12.42 -17.17 -2.67
C ARG A 155 -11.55 -16.32 -1.73
N LEU A 156 -11.08 -15.19 -2.25
CA LEU A 156 -10.48 -14.11 -1.47
C LEU A 156 -11.53 -13.04 -1.23
N ASP A 157 -11.76 -12.68 0.02
CA ASP A 157 -12.66 -11.58 0.38
C ASP A 157 -11.84 -10.36 0.81
N LEU A 158 -12.04 -9.26 0.10
CA LEU A 158 -11.41 -7.97 0.34
C LEU A 158 -12.42 -7.01 0.98
N ALA A 159 -12.13 -6.52 2.18
CA ALA A 159 -12.82 -5.38 2.76
C ALA A 159 -11.95 -4.12 2.59
N VAL A 160 -12.42 -3.15 1.83
CA VAL A 160 -11.70 -1.87 1.62
C VAL A 160 -12.32 -0.82 2.51
N ILE A 161 -11.51 -0.18 3.35
CA ILE A 161 -11.95 0.89 4.27
C ILE A 161 -11.24 2.18 3.92
N ASP A 162 -11.99 3.23 3.65
CA ASP A 162 -11.46 4.55 3.30
C ASP A 162 -12.37 5.67 3.82
N ILE A 163 -11.83 6.87 4.00
CA ILE A 163 -12.61 8.03 4.46
C ILE A 163 -13.43 8.65 3.33
N ALA A 164 -12.92 8.64 2.10
CA ALA A 164 -13.63 9.14 0.93
C ALA A 164 -14.53 8.06 0.33
N ASP A 165 -15.62 8.44 -0.34
CA ASP A 165 -16.56 7.48 -0.94
C ASP A 165 -16.05 6.97 -2.30
N TRP A 166 -15.30 5.87 -2.27
CA TRP A 166 -14.75 5.24 -3.48
C TRP A 166 -15.67 4.20 -4.11
N SER A 167 -16.94 4.13 -3.69
CA SER A 167 -17.87 3.08 -4.11
C SER A 167 -17.99 2.96 -5.63
N GLU A 168 -18.17 4.07 -6.35
CA GLU A 168 -18.29 4.06 -7.81
C GLU A 168 -17.00 3.60 -8.52
N VAL A 169 -15.84 4.02 -8.00
CA VAL A 169 -14.52 3.63 -8.52
C VAL A 169 -14.31 2.13 -8.37
N LEU A 170 -14.55 1.60 -7.16
CA LEU A 170 -14.38 0.18 -6.86
C LEU A 170 -15.38 -0.71 -7.61
N GLN A 171 -16.63 -0.25 -7.79
CA GLN A 171 -17.62 -0.98 -8.60
C GLN A 171 -17.19 -1.11 -10.06
N LYS A 172 -16.69 -0.03 -10.69
CA LYS A 172 -16.19 -0.05 -12.08
C LYS A 172 -14.99 -1.00 -12.24
N LEU A 173 -14.06 -0.95 -11.28
CA LEU A 173 -12.88 -1.80 -11.27
C LEU A 173 -13.25 -3.28 -11.06
N LEU A 174 -14.10 -3.59 -10.08
CA LEU A 174 -14.57 -4.96 -9.84
C LEU A 174 -15.26 -5.54 -11.06
N HIS A 175 -16.14 -4.76 -11.71
CA HIS A 175 -16.77 -5.17 -12.96
C HIS A 175 -15.71 -5.49 -14.03
N SER A 176 -14.71 -4.62 -14.22
CA SER A 176 -13.66 -4.85 -15.22
C SER A 176 -12.71 -5.99 -14.88
N ILE A 177 -12.50 -6.29 -13.59
CA ILE A 177 -11.71 -7.45 -13.13
C ILE A 177 -12.43 -8.77 -13.45
N THR A 178 -13.75 -8.80 -13.24
CA THR A 178 -14.56 -10.03 -13.24
C THR A 178 -15.35 -10.27 -14.52
N THR A 179 -15.23 -9.39 -15.52
CA THR A 179 -15.86 -9.54 -16.83
C THR A 179 -14.82 -9.59 -17.96
N ALA A 180 -15.21 -10.19 -19.08
CA ALA A 180 -14.35 -10.23 -20.26
C ALA A 180 -14.08 -8.81 -20.78
N PRO A 181 -12.84 -8.49 -21.20
CA PRO A 181 -12.48 -7.16 -21.64
C PRO A 181 -13.32 -6.73 -22.87
N PRO A 182 -13.65 -5.43 -22.99
CA PRO A 182 -14.39 -4.93 -24.15
C PRO A 182 -13.57 -5.15 -25.42
N LEU A 183 -14.21 -5.71 -26.45
CA LEU A 183 -13.58 -6.01 -27.74
C LEU A 183 -14.09 -5.07 -28.83
N SER A 184 -13.20 -4.73 -29.77
CA SER A 184 -13.61 -4.06 -31.00
C SER A 184 -14.61 -4.90 -31.80
N LYS A 185 -15.55 -4.24 -32.48
CA LYS A 185 -16.49 -4.90 -33.41
C LYS A 185 -15.78 -5.73 -34.50
N TYR A 186 -14.52 -5.40 -34.81
CA TYR A 186 -13.68 -6.09 -35.79
C TYR A 186 -12.71 -7.11 -35.18
N ALA A 187 -12.83 -7.42 -33.88
CA ALA A 187 -11.99 -8.42 -33.24
C ALA A 187 -12.15 -9.79 -33.93
N SER A 188 -11.02 -10.46 -34.18
CA SER A 188 -11.00 -11.79 -34.79
C SER A 188 -11.66 -12.82 -33.88
N ALA A 189 -12.09 -13.95 -34.45
CA ALA A 189 -12.66 -15.05 -33.67
C ALA A 189 -11.69 -15.55 -32.57
N ALA A 190 -10.38 -15.56 -32.85
CA ALA A 190 -9.36 -15.95 -31.88
C ALA A 190 -9.27 -14.97 -30.69
N VAL A 191 -9.34 -13.65 -30.96
CA VAL A 191 -9.35 -12.63 -29.89
C VAL A 191 -10.62 -12.72 -29.06
N LYS A 192 -11.77 -13.01 -29.69
CA LYS A 192 -13.04 -13.22 -28.98
C LYS A 192 -12.99 -14.46 -28.08
N ALA A 193 -12.40 -15.56 -28.55
CA ALA A 193 -12.28 -16.78 -27.78
C ALA A 193 -11.30 -16.65 -26.59
N ALA A 194 -10.30 -15.78 -26.69
CA ALA A 194 -9.32 -15.52 -25.64
C ALA A 194 -9.75 -14.45 -24.62
N ALA A 195 -10.87 -13.75 -24.85
CA ALA A 195 -11.36 -12.70 -23.98
C ALA A 195 -12.07 -13.30 -22.76
N VAL A 196 -11.27 -13.57 -21.74
CA VAL A 196 -11.72 -14.06 -20.43
C VAL A 196 -11.51 -12.98 -19.37
N PRO A 197 -12.31 -12.96 -18.28
CA PRO A 197 -12.03 -12.09 -17.14
C PRO A 197 -10.66 -12.38 -16.53
N LEU A 198 -10.10 -11.41 -15.81
CA LEU A 198 -8.82 -11.60 -15.11
C LEU A 198 -8.92 -12.71 -14.05
N VAL A 199 -10.02 -12.68 -13.29
CA VAL A 199 -10.41 -13.71 -12.34
C VAL A 199 -11.92 -13.94 -12.40
N PRO A 200 -12.41 -15.17 -12.12
CA PRO A 200 -13.84 -15.42 -12.00
C PRO A 200 -14.47 -14.67 -10.80
N VAL A 201 -15.73 -14.27 -10.92
CA VAL A 201 -16.43 -13.47 -9.89
C VAL A 201 -16.55 -14.22 -8.55
N GLU A 202 -16.64 -15.53 -8.60
CA GLU A 202 -16.71 -16.44 -7.46
C GLU A 202 -15.40 -16.50 -6.65
N THR A 203 -14.28 -16.07 -7.24
CA THR A 203 -12.96 -16.14 -6.60
C THR A 203 -12.57 -14.85 -5.86
N LEU A 204 -13.28 -13.73 -6.09
CA LEU A 204 -12.97 -12.43 -5.51
C LEU A 204 -14.23 -11.74 -4.97
N GLY A 205 -14.36 -11.68 -3.65
CA GLY A 205 -15.28 -10.78 -2.97
C GLY A 205 -14.64 -9.42 -2.74
N LEU A 206 -15.38 -8.33 -2.98
CA LEU A 206 -14.95 -6.97 -2.67
C LEU A 206 -16.10 -6.22 -2.01
N GLU A 207 -15.88 -5.78 -0.78
CA GLU A 207 -16.79 -4.95 0.00
C GLU A 207 -16.10 -3.62 0.32
N PHE A 208 -16.86 -2.52 0.28
CA PHE A 208 -16.35 -1.19 0.60
C PHE A 208 -17.08 -0.62 1.80
N HIS A 209 -16.32 -0.02 2.72
CA HIS A 209 -16.83 0.62 3.93
C HIS A 209 -16.24 2.02 4.08
N GLN A 210 -17.09 3.04 4.00
CA GLN A 210 -16.64 4.42 4.17
C GLN A 210 -16.51 4.76 5.67
N HIS A 211 -15.27 4.79 6.18
CA HIS A 211 -14.98 5.14 7.57
C HIS A 211 -13.68 5.95 7.68
N ASP A 212 -13.71 6.99 8.51
CA ASP A 212 -12.50 7.58 9.07
C ASP A 212 -12.00 6.68 10.20
N ILE A 213 -10.96 5.87 9.95
CA ILE A 213 -10.49 4.88 10.93
C ILE A 213 -9.89 5.49 12.20
N LEU A 214 -9.55 6.78 12.20
CA LEU A 214 -9.03 7.47 13.39
C LEU A 214 -10.15 8.03 14.28
N ASN A 215 -11.28 8.40 13.69
CA ASN A 215 -12.39 9.06 14.37
C ASN A 215 -13.65 8.19 14.52
N THR A 216 -13.80 7.12 13.73
CA THR A 216 -14.88 6.15 13.87
C THR A 216 -14.71 5.35 15.17
N GLU A 217 -15.81 5.12 15.89
CA GLU A 217 -15.78 4.28 17.07
C GLU A 217 -15.29 2.87 16.74
N PHE A 218 -14.30 2.39 17.49
CA PHE A 218 -13.67 1.09 17.20
C PHE A 218 -14.65 -0.09 17.27
N ALA A 219 -15.74 0.03 18.04
CA ALA A 219 -16.80 -0.98 18.10
C ALA A 219 -17.49 -1.21 16.73
N LEU A 220 -17.55 -0.18 15.87
CA LEU A 220 -18.09 -0.28 14.52
C LEU A 220 -17.07 -0.84 13.52
N LEU A 221 -15.77 -0.57 13.75
CA LEU A 221 -14.69 -1.09 12.91
C LEU A 221 -14.34 -2.56 13.22
N ARG A 222 -14.48 -2.96 14.48
CA ARG A 222 -14.06 -4.29 14.97
C ARG A 222 -14.63 -5.45 14.16
N PRO A 223 -15.93 -5.51 13.82
CA PRO A 223 -16.48 -6.62 13.02
C PRO A 223 -15.87 -6.73 11.62
N LEU A 224 -15.33 -5.64 11.08
CA LEU A 224 -14.65 -5.62 9.78
C LEU A 224 -13.19 -6.11 9.88
N LEU A 225 -12.60 -6.07 11.09
CA LEU A 225 -11.18 -6.27 11.33
C LEU A 225 -10.86 -7.60 12.02
N GLU A 226 -11.69 -8.05 12.96
CA GLU A 226 -11.32 -9.12 13.91
C GLU A 226 -11.08 -10.51 13.27
N GLU A 227 -11.64 -10.73 12.07
CA GLU A 227 -11.46 -11.95 11.28
C GLU A 227 -10.39 -11.81 10.19
N ALA A 228 -9.75 -10.65 10.08
CA ALA A 228 -8.76 -10.40 9.04
C ALA A 228 -7.48 -11.22 9.28
N LYS A 229 -7.03 -11.90 8.23
CA LYS A 229 -5.75 -12.63 8.21
C LYS A 229 -4.61 -11.75 7.72
N LEU A 230 -4.95 -10.80 6.84
CA LEU A 230 -4.03 -9.80 6.32
C LEU A 230 -4.70 -8.42 6.44
N ILE A 231 -4.00 -7.50 7.09
CA ILE A 231 -4.30 -6.07 7.03
C ILE A 231 -3.22 -5.41 6.18
N THR A 232 -3.62 -4.56 5.24
CA THR A 232 -2.68 -3.73 4.48
C THR A 232 -2.87 -2.24 4.82
N ILE A 233 -1.76 -1.51 4.89
CA ILE A 233 -1.71 -0.04 4.97
C ILE A 233 -0.68 0.42 3.94
N LEU A 234 -1.11 0.71 2.71
CA LEU A 234 -0.21 0.99 1.59
C LEU A 234 -0.29 2.46 1.15
N PHE A 235 0.76 3.23 1.48
CA PHE A 235 0.89 4.68 1.27
C PHE A 235 -0.08 5.54 2.09
N THR A 236 -0.65 4.97 3.15
CA THR A 236 -1.61 5.64 4.05
C THR A 236 -1.05 5.87 5.46
N LEU A 237 -0.06 5.08 5.92
CA LEU A 237 0.44 5.18 7.29
C LEU A 237 0.98 6.57 7.61
N ASN A 238 1.71 7.15 6.65
CA ASN A 238 2.24 8.49 6.77
C ASN A 238 1.15 9.56 6.93
N GLU A 239 0.02 9.39 6.25
CA GLU A 239 -1.13 10.29 6.32
C GLU A 239 -1.82 10.17 7.68
N LEU A 240 -1.99 8.95 8.21
CA LEU A 240 -2.57 8.71 9.53
C LEU A 240 -1.76 9.41 10.64
N TYR A 241 -0.45 9.18 10.68
CA TYR A 241 0.42 9.82 11.67
C TYR A 241 0.49 11.34 11.51
N SER A 242 0.42 11.85 10.28
CA SER A 242 0.36 13.28 10.01
C SER A 242 -0.95 13.91 10.48
N ALA A 243 -2.07 13.18 10.36
CA ALA A 243 -3.37 13.61 10.84
C ALA A 243 -3.43 13.60 12.37
N SER A 244 -3.00 12.51 13.01
CA SER A 244 -2.87 12.45 14.47
C SER A 244 -2.02 11.27 14.94
N LEU A 245 -0.91 11.58 15.62
CA LEU A 245 -0.07 10.56 16.23
C LEU A 245 -0.80 9.74 17.28
N SER A 246 -1.54 10.39 18.18
CA SER A 246 -2.20 9.70 19.31
C SER A 246 -3.35 8.82 18.85
N LEU A 247 -4.15 9.29 17.87
CA LEU A 247 -5.26 8.49 17.33
C LEU A 247 -4.73 7.31 16.52
N THR A 248 -3.65 7.49 15.76
CA THR A 248 -3.01 6.40 15.01
C THR A 248 -2.47 5.33 15.96
N GLN A 249 -1.75 5.71 17.01
CA GLN A 249 -1.27 4.75 18.02
C GLN A 249 -2.43 4.03 18.71
N ARG A 250 -3.49 4.75 19.08
CA ARG A 250 -4.69 4.15 19.67
C ARG A 250 -5.35 3.15 18.71
N PHE A 251 -5.47 3.49 17.44
CA PHE A 251 -6.01 2.59 16.42
C PHE A 251 -5.16 1.33 16.29
N LEU A 252 -3.83 1.46 16.19
CA LEU A 252 -2.91 0.32 16.10
C LEU A 252 -2.95 -0.59 17.34
N LEU A 253 -3.10 -0.03 18.53
CA LEU A 253 -3.27 -0.81 19.77
C LEU A 253 -4.62 -1.53 19.80
N ASN A 254 -5.70 -0.88 19.38
CA ASN A 254 -7.01 -1.52 19.28
C ASN A 254 -7.02 -2.64 18.22
N LEU A 255 -6.36 -2.41 17.07
CA LEU A 255 -6.16 -3.41 16.03
C LEU A 255 -5.36 -4.61 16.57
N THR A 256 -4.28 -4.33 17.30
CA THR A 256 -3.49 -5.37 17.99
C THR A 256 -4.38 -6.20 18.90
N ALA A 257 -5.20 -5.57 19.75
CA ALA A 257 -6.08 -6.28 20.66
C ALA A 257 -7.20 -7.09 19.98
N CYS A 258 -7.65 -6.71 18.77
CA CYS A 258 -8.76 -7.39 18.11
C CYS A 258 -8.36 -8.55 17.19
N LEU A 259 -7.17 -8.50 16.58
CA LEU A 259 -6.77 -9.48 15.59
C LEU A 259 -6.47 -10.84 16.20
N LYS A 260 -6.70 -11.91 15.44
CA LYS A 260 -6.30 -13.26 15.84
C LYS A 260 -4.79 -13.45 15.69
N GLU A 261 -4.27 -14.41 16.44
CA GLU A 261 -2.91 -14.88 16.27
C GLU A 261 -2.63 -15.30 14.82
N GLY A 262 -1.41 -15.05 14.36
CA GLY A 262 -0.97 -15.40 13.01
C GLY A 262 -1.41 -14.39 11.95
N ALA A 263 -2.33 -13.48 12.27
CA ALA A 263 -2.68 -12.36 11.41
C ALA A 263 -1.45 -11.52 11.07
N MET A 264 -1.44 -10.98 9.86
CA MET A 264 -0.31 -10.23 9.33
C MET A 264 -0.71 -8.78 9.05
N LEU A 265 0.23 -7.87 9.30
CA LEU A 265 0.10 -6.45 8.97
C LEU A 265 1.20 -6.10 7.97
N LEU A 266 0.80 -5.80 6.74
CA LEU A 266 1.68 -5.32 5.68
C LEU A 266 1.59 -3.80 5.58
N VAL A 267 2.71 -3.13 5.77
CA VAL A 267 2.85 -1.70 5.56
C VAL A 267 3.82 -1.47 4.42
N VAL A 268 3.36 -0.74 3.41
CA VAL A 268 4.23 -0.20 2.35
C VAL A 268 4.03 1.30 2.33
N ASP A 269 5.09 2.09 2.36
CA ASP A 269 4.95 3.55 2.31
C ASP A 269 6.15 4.19 1.63
N SER A 270 6.12 5.50 1.42
CA SER A 270 7.28 6.26 0.94
C SER A 270 8.45 6.08 1.91
N PRO A 271 9.71 6.00 1.45
CA PRO A 271 10.86 6.03 2.33
C PRO A 271 11.36 7.47 2.57
N GLY A 272 12.28 7.64 3.53
CA GLY A 272 13.03 8.87 3.72
C GLY A 272 12.29 10.02 4.39
N SER A 273 12.62 11.27 4.03
CA SER A 273 12.17 12.49 4.74
C SER A 273 10.67 12.75 4.65
N TYR A 274 9.98 12.12 3.70
CA TYR A 274 8.52 12.15 3.57
C TYR A 274 7.82 11.41 4.72
N SER A 275 8.54 10.52 5.40
CA SER A 275 8.01 9.57 6.38
C SER A 275 8.53 9.91 7.76
N THR A 276 8.41 11.18 8.16
CA THR A 276 8.88 11.64 9.47
C THR A 276 7.87 12.49 10.23
N VAL A 277 7.81 12.29 11.55
CA VAL A 277 6.95 13.06 12.48
C VAL A 277 7.81 13.83 13.49
N SER A 278 7.37 15.04 13.83
CA SER A 278 7.89 15.81 14.96
C SER A 278 7.08 15.47 16.21
N LEU A 279 7.75 15.00 17.27
CA LEU A 279 7.10 14.73 18.56
C LEU A 279 7.00 16.01 19.37
N ASN A 280 5.79 16.36 19.85
CA ASN A 280 5.54 17.50 20.75
C ASN A 280 6.11 18.84 20.26
N GLY A 281 6.09 19.08 18.94
CA GLY A 281 6.65 20.31 18.34
C GLY A 281 8.18 20.40 18.37
N ALA A 282 8.89 19.31 18.70
CA ALA A 282 10.35 19.28 18.68
C ALA A 282 10.91 19.31 17.24
N GLU A 283 12.08 19.93 17.09
CA GLU A 283 12.82 19.94 15.81
C GLU A 283 13.21 18.54 15.33
N LYS A 284 13.34 17.57 16.26
CA LYS A 284 13.76 16.21 15.95
C LYS A 284 12.62 15.44 15.28
N LYS A 285 12.87 15.08 14.03
CA LYS A 285 12.01 14.25 13.18
C LYS A 285 12.36 12.78 13.35
N TYR A 286 11.36 11.93 13.56
CA TYR A 286 11.51 10.48 13.69
C TYR A 286 10.91 9.78 12.48
N PRO A 287 11.57 8.78 11.88
CA PRO A 287 10.96 7.91 10.88
C PRO A 287 9.64 7.33 11.40
N MET A 288 8.57 7.42 10.62
CA MET A 288 7.25 6.96 11.07
C MET A 288 7.20 5.44 11.30
N HIS A 289 8.00 4.65 10.56
CA HIS A 289 8.13 3.22 10.86
C HIS A 289 8.75 2.96 12.24
N TRP A 290 9.55 3.87 12.81
CA TRP A 290 10.01 3.74 14.21
C TRP A 290 8.86 3.91 15.21
N LEU A 291 7.88 4.77 14.91
CA LEU A 291 6.68 4.89 15.73
C LEU A 291 5.82 3.63 15.62
N LEU A 292 5.75 3.05 14.42
CA LEU A 292 5.07 1.77 14.19
C LEU A 292 5.76 0.66 15.00
N ASP A 293 7.08 0.49 14.85
CA ASP A 293 7.87 -0.50 15.61
C ASP A 293 7.76 -0.28 17.12
N HIS A 294 7.85 0.97 17.57
CA HIS A 294 7.67 1.29 18.99
C HIS A 294 6.28 0.93 19.50
N THR A 295 5.25 0.95 18.64
CA THR A 295 3.89 0.59 19.04
C THR A 295 3.71 -0.93 19.03
N LEU A 296 4.16 -1.61 17.98
CA LEU A 296 3.89 -3.04 17.75
C LEU A 296 4.88 -3.98 18.44
N LEU A 297 6.15 -3.60 18.54
CA LEU A 297 7.25 -4.44 19.05
C LEU A 297 7.58 -4.15 20.52
N LYS A 298 6.72 -3.40 21.21
CA LYS A 298 6.93 -3.05 22.62
C LYS A 298 6.66 -4.26 23.50
N GLN A 299 7.64 -4.60 24.35
CA GLN A 299 7.48 -5.62 25.37
C GLN A 299 6.51 -5.18 26.47
N GLY A 300 5.83 -6.16 27.07
CA GLY A 300 4.93 -5.93 28.19
C GLY A 300 5.68 -5.40 29.43
N PRO A 301 4.97 -4.77 30.39
CA PRO A 301 5.58 -4.17 31.58
C PRO A 301 6.40 -5.17 32.43
N LYS A 302 6.12 -6.46 32.31
CA LYS A 302 6.77 -7.55 33.04
C LYS A 302 7.78 -8.33 32.20
N GLY A 303 8.18 -7.80 31.04
CA GLY A 303 9.09 -8.47 30.12
C GLY A 303 8.42 -9.55 29.26
N GLU A 304 7.09 -9.53 29.17
CA GLU A 304 6.35 -10.35 28.21
C GLU A 304 6.80 -9.98 26.78
N PRO A 305 6.89 -10.96 25.86
CA PRO A 305 7.25 -10.67 24.48
C PRO A 305 6.20 -9.74 23.86
N ALA A 306 6.63 -8.99 22.84
CA ALA A 306 5.71 -8.15 22.09
C ALA A 306 4.65 -9.00 21.39
N GLU A 307 3.43 -8.47 21.27
CA GLU A 307 2.34 -9.15 20.56
C GLU A 307 2.62 -9.32 19.06
N TRP A 308 3.55 -8.54 18.50
CA TRP A 308 3.97 -8.64 17.11
C TRP A 308 5.44 -9.01 16.98
N SER A 309 5.74 -9.72 15.90
CA SER A 309 7.10 -9.96 15.40
C SER A 309 7.25 -9.36 14.01
N LYS A 310 8.42 -8.79 13.71
CA LYS A 310 8.77 -8.29 12.37
C LYS A 310 9.28 -9.45 11.52
N VAL A 311 8.65 -9.69 10.37
CA VAL A 311 8.91 -10.82 9.47
C VAL A 311 9.80 -10.39 8.30
N VAL A 312 9.46 -9.27 7.65
CA VAL A 312 10.20 -8.70 6.51
C VAL A 312 10.35 -7.21 6.72
N GLU A 313 11.52 -6.68 6.36
CA GLU A 313 11.81 -5.25 6.33
C GLU A 313 12.66 -4.90 5.12
N GLU A 314 12.21 -3.88 4.38
CA GLU A 314 12.98 -3.23 3.33
C GLU A 314 12.91 -1.72 3.57
N GLU A 315 14.04 -1.09 3.86
CA GLU A 315 14.06 0.35 4.20
C GLU A 315 13.81 1.26 2.99
N SER A 316 14.14 0.79 1.78
CA SER A 316 13.99 1.57 0.54
C SER A 316 14.26 0.72 -0.71
N THR A 317 13.21 0.37 -1.43
CA THR A 317 13.24 -0.41 -2.67
C THR A 317 12.63 0.36 -3.83
N TRP A 318 13.18 0.20 -5.03
CA TRP A 318 12.61 0.73 -6.27
C TRP A 318 11.91 -0.36 -7.07
N PHE A 319 10.60 -0.19 -7.29
CA PHE A 319 9.87 -0.87 -8.34
C PHE A 319 9.97 -0.07 -9.65
N ARG A 320 10.60 -0.69 -10.66
CA ARG A 320 10.73 -0.12 -12.00
C ARG A 320 9.70 -0.73 -12.94
N LEU A 321 9.01 0.13 -13.69
CA LEU A 321 8.05 -0.25 -14.71
C LEU A 321 8.79 -0.95 -15.84
N ARG A 322 8.19 -2.03 -16.36
CA ARG A 322 8.73 -2.75 -17.50
C ARG A 322 8.56 -1.93 -18.78
N GLU A 323 9.56 -1.98 -19.66
CA GLU A 323 9.46 -1.35 -20.98
C GLU A 323 8.36 -2.00 -21.84
N GLY A 324 7.74 -1.18 -22.70
CA GLY A 324 6.73 -1.62 -23.66
C GLY A 324 5.30 -1.70 -23.13
N LEU A 325 5.06 -1.40 -21.85
CA LEU A 325 3.72 -1.20 -21.31
C LEU A 325 3.06 0.04 -21.94
N ARG A 326 1.74 -0.03 -22.13
CA ARG A 326 0.95 1.03 -22.77
C ARG A 326 -0.17 1.48 -21.84
N TYR A 327 -0.26 2.79 -21.67
CA TYR A 327 -1.35 3.44 -20.95
C TYR A 327 -1.59 4.86 -21.53
N PRO A 328 -2.82 5.41 -21.51
CA PRO A 328 -3.10 6.70 -22.15
C PRO A 328 -2.36 7.91 -21.56
N ILE A 329 -1.91 7.78 -20.32
CA ILE A 329 -1.17 8.81 -19.57
C ILE A 329 0.10 8.21 -18.97
N GLU A 330 1.05 9.07 -18.61
CA GLU A 330 2.36 8.66 -18.10
C GLU A 330 2.23 7.84 -16.80
N LEU A 331 2.90 6.68 -16.79
CA LEU A 331 3.03 5.81 -15.63
C LEU A 331 4.31 6.16 -14.85
N GLU A 332 4.32 5.89 -13.55
CA GLU A 332 5.41 6.28 -12.66
C GLU A 332 6.07 5.07 -11.98
N HIS A 333 7.39 5.14 -11.81
CA HIS A 333 8.10 4.21 -10.93
C HIS A 333 7.68 4.44 -9.47
N MET A 334 7.76 3.38 -8.67
CA MET A 334 7.41 3.44 -7.26
C MET A 334 8.65 3.19 -6.42
N ARG A 335 8.96 4.12 -5.52
CA ARG A 335 9.93 3.91 -4.43
C ARG A 335 9.16 3.69 -3.14
N PHE A 336 9.51 2.66 -2.39
CA PHE A 336 8.80 2.30 -1.16
C PHE A 336 9.75 1.78 -0.08
N GLN A 337 9.33 1.85 1.18
CA GLN A 337 9.79 0.99 2.26
C GLN A 337 8.68 -0.05 2.53
N LEU A 338 9.05 -1.23 3.00
CA LEU A 338 8.15 -2.33 3.30
C LEU A 338 8.41 -2.86 4.70
N HIS A 339 7.34 -3.07 5.46
CA HIS A 339 7.39 -3.69 6.79
C HIS A 339 6.26 -4.71 6.89
N LEU A 340 6.60 -5.96 7.13
CA LEU A 340 5.65 -7.04 7.35
C LEU A 340 5.76 -7.53 8.78
N TYR A 341 4.63 -7.53 9.50
CA TYR A 341 4.55 -8.02 10.86
C TYR A 341 3.61 -9.22 10.95
N ARG A 342 3.86 -10.07 11.93
CA ARG A 342 2.98 -11.20 12.27
C ARG A 342 2.63 -11.14 13.75
N LYS A 343 1.33 -11.25 14.05
CA LYS A 343 0.83 -11.32 15.41
C LYS A 343 1.18 -12.68 16.02
N GLY A 344 1.80 -12.67 17.20
CA GLY A 344 2.16 -13.86 17.97
C GLY A 344 1.01 -14.37 18.85
N GLU A 345 1.26 -15.50 19.51
CA GLU A 345 0.38 -16.06 20.54
C GLU A 345 0.18 -15.02 21.66
N SER A 346 -1.07 -14.72 22.02
CA SER A 346 -1.35 -13.98 23.25
C SER A 346 -1.03 -14.90 24.43
N HIS A 347 -0.02 -14.56 25.23
CA HIS A 347 0.39 -15.33 26.41
C HIS A 347 -0.55 -15.18 27.60
#